data_AF-A0A9X6N929-F1
#
_entry.id   AF-A0A9X6N929-F1
#
_cell.length_a   1.000
_cell.length_b   1.000
_cell.length_c   1.000
_cell.angle_alpha   90.00
_cell.angle_beta   90.00
_cell.angle_gamma   90.00
#
_symmetry.space_group_name_H-M   'P 1'
#
loop_
_entity.id
_entity.type
_entity.pdbx_description
1 polymer ?
#
loop_
_entity_poly.entity_id
_entity_poly.type
_entity_poly.pdbx_seq_one_letter_code
_entity_poly.pdbx_strand_id
1 'polypeptide(L)'
;MGIYGMILFASQLFLAIQLGAVQSAVFGTRSFRITDSIVLAYVTGSQRDTFLSQVEVFYRNSLHVYQATNVKITFISDSEVSAGSSQHIHLVRFQITGSAQTDIDFIRVKTEVRNTIRDAHLSGITLNDWTRYETASLVDSSDTLDFGGGSGGGGGSSIGFGSGASAGASDQLDVSDSAELTYTTTAERDDLLQQILGLWGNALGSAYIAGGLQIRYIRDMALSGGRRNVFYGISGQTRRRTVPVLQLQDVVHRGFFGLRPRVTATLQTGPSKPCFLLGCLIGK
;
A
#
# COMPACT_ATOMS: atom_id res chain seq x y z
N MET A 1 -13.71 16.55 -31.24
CA MET A 1 -12.39 15.89 -31.36
C MET A 1 -12.10 15.19 -30.03
N GLY A 2 -12.00 13.87 -29.86
CA GLY A 2 -12.22 12.71 -30.70
C GLY A 2 -12.12 11.49 -29.78
N ILE A 3 -13.24 10.82 -29.48
CA ILE A 3 -13.33 9.67 -28.55
C ILE A 3 -13.02 8.33 -29.28
N TYR A 4 -12.83 8.37 -30.59
CA TYR A 4 -12.64 7.19 -31.45
C TYR A 4 -11.19 6.68 -31.54
N GLY A 5 -10.24 7.25 -30.78
CA GLY A 5 -8.82 6.90 -30.89
C GLY A 5 -8.30 5.76 -29.99
N MET A 6 -9.03 5.38 -28.93
CA MET A 6 -8.50 4.45 -27.91
C MET A 6 -8.84 2.96 -28.13
N ILE A 7 -9.63 2.60 -29.13
CA ILE A 7 -10.02 1.20 -29.36
C ILE A 7 -8.99 0.43 -30.21
N LEU A 8 -8.07 1.11 -30.91
CA LEU A 8 -7.14 0.43 -31.82
C LEU A 8 -5.87 -0.13 -31.17
N PHE A 9 -5.48 0.29 -29.96
CA PHE A 9 -4.25 -0.20 -29.31
C PHE A 9 -4.40 -1.54 -28.57
N ALA A 10 -5.63 -1.97 -28.27
CA ALA A 10 -5.87 -3.28 -27.65
C ALA A 10 -5.83 -4.47 -28.66
N SER A 11 -5.86 -4.19 -29.97
CA SER A 11 -5.99 -5.22 -31.00
C SER A 11 -4.67 -5.84 -31.47
N GLN A 12 -3.52 -5.23 -31.14
CA GLN A 12 -2.20 -5.72 -31.58
C GLN A 12 -1.52 -6.66 -30.56
N LEU A 13 -2.10 -6.83 -29.36
CA LEU A 13 -1.59 -7.73 -28.31
C LEU A 13 -2.42 -9.02 -28.18
N PHE A 14 -3.09 -9.46 -29.24
CA PHE A 14 -4.03 -10.60 -29.19
C PHE A 14 -3.71 -11.76 -30.14
N LEU A 15 -2.56 -11.75 -30.83
CA LEU A 15 -2.29 -12.71 -31.91
C LEU A 15 -1.20 -13.76 -31.63
N ALA A 16 -0.95 -14.13 -30.37
CA ALA A 16 0.09 -15.13 -30.06
C ALA A 16 -0.23 -16.08 -28.90
N ILE A 17 -1.46 -16.59 -28.77
CA ILE A 17 -1.71 -17.76 -27.91
C ILE A 17 -2.80 -18.64 -28.55
N GLN A 18 -2.40 -19.56 -29.41
CA GLN A 18 -3.25 -20.66 -29.89
C GLN A 18 -2.41 -21.93 -29.98
N LEU A 19 -3.02 -23.03 -29.50
CA LEU A 19 -2.60 -24.43 -29.50
C LEU A 19 -1.67 -24.93 -28.38
N GLY A 20 -2.33 -25.45 -27.34
CA GLY A 20 -1.80 -26.44 -26.41
C GLY A 20 -2.91 -26.95 -25.50
N ALA A 21 -3.74 -27.89 -25.97
CA ALA A 21 -4.73 -28.56 -25.13
C ALA A 21 -4.02 -29.52 -24.15
N VAL A 22 -3.67 -29.02 -22.98
CA VAL A 22 -3.09 -29.80 -21.88
C VAL A 22 -4.21 -30.23 -20.94
N GLN A 23 -4.22 -31.51 -20.58
CA GLN A 23 -5.15 -32.14 -19.63
C GLN A 23 -5.37 -31.25 -18.40
N SER A 24 -6.62 -30.78 -18.23
CA SER A 24 -7.06 -30.06 -17.05
C SER A 24 -7.10 -31.00 -15.86
N ALA A 25 -6.00 -31.12 -15.13
CA ALA A 25 -6.09 -31.52 -13.73
C ALA A 25 -7.03 -30.50 -13.06
N VAL A 26 -8.04 -30.99 -12.35
CA VAL A 26 -9.03 -30.15 -11.65
C VAL A 26 -8.34 -29.50 -10.47
N PHE A 27 -7.61 -28.41 -10.74
CA PHE A 27 -7.11 -27.53 -9.69
C PHE A 27 -8.30 -26.76 -9.15
N GLY A 28 -8.53 -26.88 -7.84
CA GLY A 28 -9.58 -26.12 -7.15
C GLY A 28 -9.35 -24.63 -7.38
N THR A 29 -10.41 -23.91 -7.76
CA THR A 29 -10.35 -22.46 -7.92
C THR A 29 -10.23 -21.80 -6.54
N ARG A 30 -9.26 -20.89 -6.39
CA ARG A 30 -9.03 -20.12 -5.16
C ARG A 30 -9.46 -18.69 -5.36
N SER A 31 -10.23 -18.16 -4.42
CA SER A 31 -10.57 -16.74 -4.40
C SER A 31 -9.33 -15.91 -4.06
N PHE A 32 -9.18 -14.75 -4.67
CA PHE A 32 -8.12 -13.80 -4.34
C PHE A 32 -8.66 -12.38 -4.12
N ARG A 33 -7.87 -11.58 -3.40
CA ARG A 33 -8.12 -10.16 -3.15
C ARG A 33 -6.82 -9.37 -3.23
N ILE A 34 -6.81 -8.33 -4.06
CA ILE A 34 -5.69 -7.40 -4.22
C ILE A 34 -6.22 -6.01 -3.87
N THR A 35 -5.62 -5.33 -2.90
CA THR A 35 -5.89 -3.91 -2.65
C THR A 35 -4.80 -3.09 -3.31
N ASP A 36 -5.15 -2.05 -4.03
CA ASP A 36 -4.20 -1.16 -4.69
C ASP A 36 -4.68 0.29 -4.67
N SER A 37 -3.77 1.22 -4.91
CA SER A 37 -4.06 2.66 -4.87
C SER A 37 -3.38 3.39 -5.99
N ILE A 38 -4.00 4.40 -6.57
CA ILE A 38 -3.52 5.13 -7.75
C ILE A 38 -3.77 6.62 -7.54
N VAL A 39 -2.91 7.45 -8.13
CA VAL A 39 -3.10 8.89 -8.12
C VAL A 39 -3.64 9.30 -9.48
N LEU A 40 -4.78 9.98 -9.47
CA LEU A 40 -5.50 10.36 -10.67
C LEU A 40 -5.86 11.84 -10.61
N ALA A 41 -5.77 12.53 -11.74
CA ALA A 41 -6.35 13.86 -11.88
C ALA A 41 -7.72 13.73 -12.55
N TYR A 42 -8.80 14.08 -11.83
CA TYR A 42 -10.15 14.13 -12.37
C TYR A 42 -11.00 15.14 -11.63
N VAL A 43 -12.02 15.65 -12.32
CA VAL A 43 -12.96 16.65 -11.79
C VAL A 43 -14.27 16.00 -11.35
N THR A 44 -14.69 14.92 -12.02
CA THR A 44 -16.00 14.28 -11.78
C THR A 44 -15.85 12.80 -11.43
N GLY A 45 -16.81 12.28 -10.67
CA GLY A 45 -16.87 10.84 -10.38
C GLY A 45 -16.97 9.97 -11.64
N SER A 46 -17.61 10.45 -12.71
CA SER A 46 -17.68 9.72 -13.99
C SER A 46 -16.32 9.54 -14.67
N GLN A 47 -15.41 10.51 -14.54
CA GLN A 47 -14.04 10.38 -15.04
C GLN A 47 -13.27 9.33 -14.23
N ARG A 48 -13.40 9.35 -12.90
CA ARG A 48 -12.84 8.31 -12.02
C ARG A 48 -13.35 6.92 -12.39
N ASP A 49 -14.65 6.76 -12.58
CA ASP A 49 -15.26 5.46 -12.85
C ASP A 49 -14.87 4.92 -14.25
N THR A 50 -14.79 5.80 -15.25
CA THR A 50 -14.26 5.48 -16.58
C THR A 50 -12.82 4.96 -16.48
N PHE A 51 -12.02 5.65 -15.68
CA PHE A 51 -10.64 5.27 -15.46
C PHE A 51 -10.52 3.92 -14.70
N LEU A 52 -11.33 3.70 -13.64
CA LEU A 52 -11.33 2.43 -12.90
C LEU A 52 -11.73 1.25 -13.79
N SER A 53 -12.64 1.47 -14.75
CA SER A 53 -12.98 0.48 -15.78
C SER A 53 -11.76 0.13 -16.66
N GLN A 54 -10.95 1.12 -17.05
CA GLN A 54 -9.71 0.87 -17.80
C GLN A 54 -8.68 0.07 -16.97
N VAL A 55 -8.54 0.39 -15.68
CA VAL A 55 -7.67 -0.38 -14.77
C VAL A 55 -8.15 -1.81 -14.60
N GLU A 56 -9.46 -2.03 -14.52
CA GLU A 56 -10.02 -3.39 -14.48
C GLU A 56 -9.59 -4.20 -15.70
N VAL A 57 -9.62 -3.60 -16.91
CA VAL A 57 -9.16 -4.25 -18.13
C VAL A 57 -7.68 -4.64 -18.05
N PHE A 58 -6.81 -3.74 -17.56
CA PHE A 58 -5.39 -4.07 -17.39
C PHE A 58 -5.18 -5.21 -16.39
N TYR A 59 -5.87 -5.18 -15.25
CA TYR A 59 -5.80 -6.27 -14.28
C TYR A 59 -6.31 -7.59 -14.87
N ARG A 60 -7.43 -7.59 -15.60
CA ARG A 60 -7.95 -8.78 -16.30
C ARG A 60 -6.90 -9.37 -17.24
N ASN A 61 -6.23 -8.53 -18.02
CA ASN A 61 -5.20 -8.96 -18.97
C ASN A 61 -3.98 -9.56 -18.25
N SER A 62 -3.43 -8.89 -17.24
CA SER A 62 -2.28 -9.39 -16.49
C SER A 62 -2.61 -10.61 -15.63
N LEU A 63 -3.86 -10.76 -15.20
CA LEU A 63 -4.32 -11.93 -14.43
C LEU A 63 -4.68 -13.14 -15.30
N HIS A 64 -4.79 -12.96 -16.62
CA HIS A 64 -5.12 -14.05 -17.55
C HIS A 64 -4.08 -15.19 -17.52
N VAL A 65 -2.80 -14.86 -17.31
CA VAL A 65 -1.73 -15.87 -17.20
C VAL A 65 -1.90 -16.80 -15.99
N TYR A 66 -2.70 -16.40 -14.99
CA TYR A 66 -3.07 -17.20 -13.82
C TYR A 66 -4.46 -17.84 -13.96
N GLN A 67 -5.05 -17.80 -15.16
CA GLN A 67 -6.40 -18.28 -15.46
C GLN A 67 -7.44 -17.68 -14.51
N ALA A 68 -7.26 -16.39 -14.17
CA ALA A 68 -8.18 -15.71 -13.28
C ALA A 68 -9.53 -15.49 -13.97
N THR A 69 -10.61 -15.77 -13.24
CA THR A 69 -12.00 -15.59 -13.64
C THR A 69 -12.71 -14.68 -12.63
N ASN A 70 -13.85 -14.13 -13.02
CA ASN A 70 -14.68 -13.25 -12.17
C ASN A 70 -13.90 -12.05 -11.58
N VAL A 71 -12.90 -11.57 -12.32
CA VAL A 71 -12.10 -10.40 -11.92
C VAL A 71 -13.01 -9.18 -11.88
N LYS A 72 -13.11 -8.53 -10.73
CA LYS A 72 -13.93 -7.34 -10.50
C LYS A 72 -13.14 -6.30 -9.71
N ILE A 73 -13.21 -5.04 -10.14
CA ILE A 73 -12.72 -3.90 -9.36
C ILE A 73 -13.84 -3.34 -8.48
N THR A 74 -13.51 -2.97 -7.24
CA THR A 74 -14.42 -2.31 -6.32
C THR A 74 -13.70 -1.08 -5.76
N PHE A 75 -14.28 0.09 -5.97
CA PHE A 75 -13.79 1.32 -5.36
C PHE A 75 -13.89 1.25 -3.83
N ILE A 76 -12.83 1.60 -3.12
CA ILE A 76 -12.80 1.65 -1.65
C ILE A 76 -12.91 3.09 -1.16
N SER A 77 -11.98 3.96 -1.59
CA SER A 77 -11.91 5.33 -1.09
C SER A 77 -11.31 6.28 -2.11
N ASP A 78 -11.65 7.55 -1.96
CA ASP A 78 -11.17 8.67 -2.74
C ASP A 78 -10.72 9.74 -1.76
N SER A 79 -9.48 10.20 -1.89
CA SER A 79 -8.92 11.24 -1.04
C SER A 79 -8.25 12.27 -1.92
N GLU A 80 -8.71 13.52 -1.87
CA GLU A 80 -8.07 14.61 -2.60
C GLU A 80 -6.64 14.82 -2.09
N VAL A 81 -5.67 14.69 -2.99
CA VAL A 81 -4.26 14.99 -2.74
C VAL A 81 -4.04 16.39 -3.28
N SER A 82 -4.18 17.38 -2.41
CA SER A 82 -4.02 18.79 -2.79
C SER A 82 -2.57 19.05 -3.21
N ALA A 83 -2.33 19.07 -4.52
CA ALA A 83 -1.21 19.79 -5.11
C ALA A 83 -1.63 21.27 -5.12
N GLY A 84 -0.75 22.20 -4.76
CA GLY A 84 -1.05 23.65 -4.76
C GLY A 84 -1.41 24.26 -6.13
N SER A 85 -1.77 23.45 -7.12
CA SER A 85 -2.31 23.82 -8.42
C SER A 85 -3.84 23.69 -8.42
N SER A 86 -4.52 24.31 -9.38
CA SER A 86 -5.96 24.13 -9.62
C SER A 86 -6.33 22.73 -10.16
N GLN A 87 -5.47 21.73 -9.95
CA GLN A 87 -5.67 20.37 -10.43
C GLN A 87 -6.28 19.53 -9.31
N HIS A 88 -7.46 18.97 -9.60
CA HIS A 88 -8.12 18.00 -8.73
C HIS A 88 -7.39 16.66 -8.84
N ILE A 89 -6.37 16.48 -8.00
CA ILE A 89 -5.59 15.25 -7.90
C ILE A 89 -6.14 14.44 -6.72
N HIS A 90 -6.38 13.16 -6.94
CA HIS A 90 -7.03 12.25 -6.01
C HIS A 90 -6.21 10.97 -5.85
N LEU A 91 -6.05 10.50 -4.62
CA LEU A 91 -5.60 9.16 -4.30
C LEU A 91 -6.82 8.24 -4.23
N VAL A 92 -6.97 7.40 -5.23
CA VAL A 92 -8.06 6.43 -5.34
C VAL A 92 -7.57 5.07 -4.89
N ARG A 93 -8.19 4.51 -3.84
CA ARG A 93 -7.95 3.13 -3.40
C ARG A 93 -9.07 2.24 -3.91
N PHE A 94 -8.69 1.06 -4.36
CA PHE A 94 -9.61 0.08 -4.94
C PHE A 94 -9.17 -1.35 -4.61
N GLN A 95 -10.11 -2.27 -4.72
CA GLN A 95 -9.93 -3.68 -4.47
C GLN A 95 -10.24 -4.47 -5.73
N ILE A 96 -9.36 -5.38 -6.12
CA ILE A 96 -9.57 -6.35 -7.18
C ILE A 96 -9.86 -7.70 -6.52
N THR A 97 -10.97 -8.32 -6.89
CA THR A 97 -11.34 -9.67 -6.44
C THR A 97 -11.57 -10.58 -7.62
N GLY A 98 -11.35 -11.89 -7.45
CA GLY A 98 -11.66 -12.89 -8.45
C GLY A 98 -11.33 -14.29 -7.96
N SER A 99 -11.26 -15.25 -8.89
CA SER A 99 -10.83 -16.62 -8.60
C SER A 99 -9.77 -17.07 -9.59
N ALA A 100 -8.72 -17.75 -9.16
CA ALA A 100 -7.65 -18.27 -10.02
C ALA A 100 -7.40 -19.77 -9.75
N GLN A 101 -6.88 -20.47 -10.75
CA GLN A 101 -6.51 -21.89 -10.62
C GLN A 101 -5.10 -22.09 -10.05
N THR A 102 -4.27 -21.04 -10.15
CA THR A 102 -2.88 -21.03 -9.68
C THR A 102 -2.65 -19.90 -8.70
N ASP A 103 -1.59 -20.02 -7.90
CA ASP A 103 -1.18 -18.95 -6.99
C ASP A 103 -0.72 -17.73 -7.81
N ILE A 104 -1.22 -16.56 -7.43
CA ILE A 104 -0.95 -15.31 -8.14
C ILE A 104 0.27 -14.64 -7.52
N ASP A 105 1.28 -14.34 -8.35
CA ASP A 105 2.33 -13.41 -7.97
C ASP A 105 1.79 -11.97 -8.08
N PHE A 106 1.24 -11.49 -6.98
CA PHE A 106 0.62 -10.17 -6.91
C PHE A 106 1.61 -9.02 -7.16
N ILE A 107 2.88 -9.21 -6.80
CA ILE A 107 3.93 -8.20 -7.00
C ILE A 107 4.17 -8.04 -8.50
N ARG A 108 4.29 -9.17 -9.21
CA ARG A 108 4.43 -9.18 -10.66
C ARG A 108 3.23 -8.58 -11.36
N VAL A 109 2.01 -9.01 -11.01
CA VAL A 109 0.77 -8.48 -11.61
C VAL A 109 0.66 -6.97 -11.42
N LYS A 110 0.87 -6.47 -10.20
CA LYS A 110 0.85 -5.02 -9.95
C LYS A 110 1.89 -4.29 -10.78
N THR A 111 3.13 -4.80 -10.83
CA THR A 111 4.21 -4.17 -11.60
C THR A 111 3.87 -4.10 -13.08
N GLU A 112 3.33 -5.18 -13.64
CA GLU A 112 2.91 -5.26 -15.03
C GLU A 112 1.79 -4.25 -15.34
N VAL A 113 0.72 -4.24 -14.54
CA VAL A 113 -0.38 -3.28 -14.70
C VAL A 113 0.11 -1.84 -14.61
N ARG A 114 1.05 -1.54 -13.70
CA ARG A 114 1.63 -0.20 -13.57
C ARG A 114 2.41 0.23 -14.79
N ASN A 115 3.20 -0.67 -15.34
CA ASN A 115 3.93 -0.43 -16.59
C ASN A 115 2.94 -0.22 -17.73
N THR A 116 1.89 -1.04 -17.84
CA THR A 116 0.85 -0.87 -18.86
C THR A 116 0.12 0.47 -18.74
N ILE A 117 -0.28 0.90 -17.53
CA ILE A 117 -0.92 2.21 -17.34
C ILE A 117 0.04 3.35 -17.75
N ARG A 118 1.34 3.20 -17.44
CA ARG A 118 2.38 4.18 -17.79
C ARG A 118 2.53 4.30 -19.30
N ASP A 119 2.64 3.16 -19.98
CA ASP A 119 2.85 3.07 -21.42
C ASP A 119 1.59 3.47 -22.20
N ALA A 120 0.41 3.26 -21.62
CA ALA A 120 -0.86 3.64 -22.24
C ALA A 120 -1.10 5.16 -22.29
N HIS A 121 -0.29 5.98 -21.61
CA HIS A 121 -0.40 7.44 -21.57
C HIS A 121 -1.84 7.94 -21.34
N LEU A 122 -2.57 7.28 -20.44
CA LEU A 122 -3.96 7.62 -20.18
C LEU A 122 -4.06 9.07 -19.70
N SER A 123 -4.88 9.85 -20.39
CA SER A 123 -5.07 11.27 -20.09
C SER A 123 -5.62 11.46 -18.68
N GLY A 124 -5.09 12.45 -17.97
CA GLY A 124 -5.47 12.71 -16.57
C GLY A 124 -4.76 11.81 -15.55
N ILE A 125 -3.86 10.92 -15.97
CA ILE A 125 -3.05 10.15 -15.03
C ILE A 125 -1.68 10.78 -14.90
N THR A 126 -1.40 11.28 -13.69
CA THR A 126 -0.01 11.48 -13.29
C THR A 126 0.39 10.23 -12.52
N LEU A 127 0.98 9.26 -13.22
CA LEU A 127 1.65 8.14 -12.60
C LEU A 127 2.92 8.69 -11.97
N ASN A 128 2.78 9.25 -10.78
CA ASN A 128 3.93 9.31 -9.90
C ASN A 128 4.32 7.87 -9.56
N ASP A 129 5.59 7.64 -9.28
CA ASP A 129 6.10 6.34 -8.83
C ASP A 129 5.52 5.93 -7.44
N TRP A 130 4.37 6.50 -6.98
CA TRP A 130 3.81 6.42 -5.62
C TRP A 130 3.40 5.04 -5.16
N THR A 131 3.19 4.12 -6.08
CA THR A 131 2.43 2.90 -5.79
C THR A 131 3.36 1.71 -5.70
N ARG A 132 4.38 1.84 -4.86
CA ARG A 132 5.24 0.71 -4.48
C ARG A 132 4.66 0.03 -3.25
N TYR A 133 4.01 -1.10 -3.54
CA TYR A 133 3.73 -2.25 -2.67
C TYR A 133 2.82 -2.01 -1.45
N GLU A 134 1.50 -1.99 -1.69
CA GLU A 134 0.55 -2.55 -0.72
C GLU A 134 0.50 -4.07 -0.90
N THR A 135 0.62 -4.83 0.20
CA THR A 135 0.66 -6.30 0.18
C THR A 135 -0.70 -6.88 -0.21
N ALA A 136 -0.72 -7.82 -1.15
CA ALA A 136 -1.91 -8.59 -1.46
C ALA A 136 -2.03 -9.78 -0.51
N SER A 137 -3.25 -10.04 -0.03
CA SER A 137 -3.54 -11.15 0.89
C SER A 137 -4.25 -12.25 0.12
N LEU A 138 -3.71 -13.46 0.15
CA LEU A 138 -4.52 -14.64 -0.15
C LEU A 138 -5.56 -14.74 0.96
N VAL A 139 -6.83 -14.58 0.60
CA VAL A 139 -7.93 -14.96 1.50
C VAL A 139 -8.11 -16.46 1.26
N ASP A 140 -7.42 -17.27 2.06
CA ASP A 140 -7.67 -18.70 2.07
C ASP A 140 -9.08 -18.91 2.66
N SER A 141 -10.05 -19.14 1.79
CA SER A 141 -11.44 -19.40 2.19
C SER A 141 -11.64 -20.87 2.58
N SER A 142 -10.59 -21.58 3.00
CA SER A 142 -10.65 -23.00 3.36
C SER A 142 -11.23 -23.28 4.76
N ASP A 143 -11.49 -22.25 5.58
CA ASP A 143 -12.14 -22.42 6.88
C ASP A 143 -13.65 -22.65 6.75
N THR A 144 -14.04 -23.91 6.54
CA THR A 144 -15.05 -24.66 7.33
C THR A 144 -15.44 -25.95 6.60
N LEU A 145 -14.52 -26.92 6.55
CA LEU A 145 -14.93 -28.31 6.52
C LEU A 145 -14.82 -28.85 7.96
N ASP A 146 -15.87 -28.57 8.73
CA ASP A 146 -16.15 -29.22 10.01
C ASP A 146 -16.40 -30.70 9.77
N PHE A 147 -15.33 -31.50 9.78
CA PHE A 147 -15.44 -32.95 9.94
C PHE A 147 -15.56 -33.25 11.43
N GLY A 148 -16.75 -33.01 11.99
CA GLY A 148 -17.16 -33.62 13.24
C GLY A 148 -17.10 -35.14 13.11
N GLY A 149 -16.02 -35.73 13.65
CA GLY A 149 -15.76 -37.16 13.55
C GLY A 149 -14.83 -37.70 14.63
N GLY A 150 -15.42 -38.09 15.77
CA GLY A 150 -15.16 -39.37 16.43
C GLY A 150 -13.76 -39.70 17.00
N SER A 151 -13.67 -39.65 18.33
CA SER A 151 -13.14 -40.67 19.25
C SER A 151 -12.21 -41.78 18.71
N GLY A 152 -11.01 -41.90 19.29
CA GLY A 152 -10.25 -43.16 19.33
C GLY A 152 -8.84 -43.01 19.92
N GLY A 153 -8.62 -43.57 21.11
CA GLY A 153 -7.32 -43.60 21.78
C GLY A 153 -6.32 -44.60 21.18
N GLY A 154 -5.06 -44.49 21.59
CA GLY A 154 -4.03 -45.49 21.31
C GLY A 154 -2.62 -44.93 21.46
N GLY A 155 -1.94 -45.34 22.53
CA GLY A 155 -0.54 -45.00 22.78
C GLY A 155 0.42 -45.65 21.79
N GLY A 156 1.54 -44.98 21.55
CA GLY A 156 2.64 -45.49 20.75
C GLY A 156 3.84 -44.56 20.85
N SER A 157 4.83 -44.95 21.66
CA SER A 157 6.16 -44.35 21.70
C SER A 157 6.87 -44.54 20.37
N SER A 158 7.45 -43.47 19.82
CA SER A 158 8.48 -43.55 18.79
C SER A 158 9.65 -42.63 19.14
N ILE A 159 10.83 -43.22 18.98
CA ILE A 159 12.17 -42.71 19.28
C ILE A 159 12.82 -42.30 17.96
N GLY A 160 13.58 -41.20 17.96
CA GLY A 160 14.57 -40.84 16.93
C GLY A 160 14.08 -39.84 15.87
N PHE A 161 14.88 -38.98 15.24
CA PHE A 161 16.34 -38.87 15.11
C PHE A 161 16.73 -37.41 14.80
N GLY A 162 17.91 -36.99 15.25
CA GLY A 162 18.83 -36.11 14.51
C GLY A 162 18.39 -34.69 14.17
N SER A 163 18.48 -33.78 15.13
CA SER A 163 18.51 -32.32 14.87
C SER A 163 19.81 -31.94 14.16
N GLY A 164 19.82 -32.04 12.83
CA GLY A 164 20.77 -31.32 11.98
C GLY A 164 20.45 -29.83 12.06
N ALA A 165 21.33 -29.05 12.69
CA ALA A 165 21.24 -27.61 12.74
C ALA A 165 21.38 -27.03 11.31
N SER A 166 20.25 -26.83 10.63
CA SER A 166 20.23 -25.97 9.44
C SER A 166 20.60 -24.57 9.91
N ALA A 167 21.77 -24.09 9.49
CA ALA A 167 22.18 -22.70 9.67
C ALA A 167 21.00 -21.81 9.28
N GLY A 168 20.53 -21.04 10.27
CA GLY A 168 19.21 -20.43 10.26
C GLY A 168 19.03 -19.49 9.07
N ALA A 169 18.34 -19.95 8.02
CA ALA A 169 17.76 -19.09 7.00
C ALA A 169 17.01 -17.94 7.72
N SER A 170 17.60 -16.75 7.70
CA SER A 170 16.99 -15.52 8.16
C SER A 170 16.12 -15.00 7.03
N ASP A 171 14.83 -14.82 7.29
CA ASP A 171 13.93 -14.24 6.30
C ASP A 171 14.16 -12.73 6.27
N GLN A 172 14.50 -12.24 5.08
CA GLN A 172 14.68 -10.82 4.82
C GLN A 172 13.31 -10.14 4.74
N LEU A 173 13.09 -9.17 5.62
CA LEU A 173 11.97 -8.24 5.56
C LEU A 173 12.34 -7.11 4.60
N ASP A 174 11.48 -6.85 3.62
CA ASP A 174 11.52 -5.64 2.79
C ASP A 174 10.08 -5.17 2.58
N VAL A 175 9.72 -4.06 3.21
CA VAL A 175 8.37 -3.49 3.23
C VAL A 175 8.46 -2.04 2.79
N SER A 176 7.55 -1.61 1.93
CA SER A 176 7.36 -0.20 1.61
C SER A 176 6.07 0.31 2.24
N ASP A 177 6.10 1.53 2.74
CA ASP A 177 4.95 2.14 3.43
C ASP A 177 4.97 3.67 3.25
N SER A 178 3.89 4.34 3.65
CA SER A 178 3.75 5.79 3.58
C SER A 178 3.05 6.35 4.81
N ALA A 179 3.57 7.45 5.34
CA ALA A 179 2.96 8.16 6.45
C ALA A 179 2.77 9.63 6.10
N GLU A 180 1.61 10.18 6.46
CA GLU A 180 1.37 11.60 6.38
C GLU A 180 2.01 12.31 7.58
N LEU A 181 3.05 13.09 7.30
CA LEU A 181 3.87 13.77 8.29
C LEU A 181 3.68 15.29 8.21
N THR A 182 3.99 15.98 9.29
CA THR A 182 4.09 17.45 9.31
C THR A 182 5.47 17.78 9.79
N TYR A 183 6.28 18.38 8.92
CA TYR A 183 7.64 18.81 9.20
C TYR A 183 8.01 19.97 8.27
N THR A 184 8.89 20.83 8.75
CA THR A 184 9.42 22.00 8.07
C THR A 184 10.87 21.80 7.63
N THR A 185 11.63 20.98 8.36
CA THR A 185 13.05 20.73 8.07
C THR A 185 13.33 19.26 7.78
N THR A 186 14.44 19.00 7.08
CA THR A 186 14.93 17.63 6.85
C THR A 186 15.24 16.91 8.16
N ALA A 187 15.75 17.62 9.17
CA ALA A 187 16.03 17.04 10.48
C ALA A 187 14.74 16.55 11.16
N GLU A 188 13.68 17.35 11.16
CA GLU A 188 12.37 16.94 11.70
C GLU A 188 11.79 15.72 10.96
N ARG A 189 11.94 15.67 9.63
CA ARG A 189 11.52 14.50 8.84
C ARG A 189 12.27 13.25 9.31
N ASP A 190 13.59 13.35 9.43
CA ASP A 190 14.43 12.22 9.77
C ASP A 190 14.16 11.74 11.21
N ASP A 191 13.91 12.66 12.15
CA ASP A 191 13.45 12.33 13.51
C ASP A 191 12.11 11.59 13.50
N LEU A 192 11.14 12.02 12.69
CA LEU A 192 9.86 11.33 12.54
C LEU A 192 10.03 9.94 11.91
N LEU A 193 10.93 9.80 10.94
CA LEU A 193 11.26 8.50 10.33
C LEU A 193 11.93 7.57 11.36
N GLN A 194 12.80 8.08 12.23
CA GLN A 194 13.35 7.28 13.33
C GLN A 194 12.29 6.86 14.34
N GLN A 195 11.31 7.72 14.65
CA GLN A 195 10.16 7.33 15.48
C GLN A 195 9.34 6.22 14.83
N ILE A 196 9.06 6.32 13.52
CA ILE A 196 8.38 5.27 12.74
C ILE A 196 9.19 3.96 12.78
N LEU A 197 10.50 4.02 12.58
CA LEU A 197 11.38 2.84 12.70
C LEU A 197 11.28 2.20 14.09
N GLY A 198 11.21 3.00 15.15
CA GLY A 198 10.96 2.53 16.52
C GLY A 198 9.61 1.81 16.66
N LEU A 199 8.55 2.34 16.05
CA LEU A 199 7.23 1.67 16.02
C LEU A 199 7.28 0.35 15.26
N TRP A 200 8.01 0.28 14.14
CA TRP A 200 8.25 -0.97 13.41
C TRP A 200 8.98 -2.00 14.27
N GLY A 201 10.03 -1.60 14.98
CA GLY A 201 10.72 -2.46 15.95
C GLY A 201 9.76 -2.96 17.03
N ASN A 202 8.97 -2.08 17.63
CA ASN A 202 8.00 -2.45 18.65
C ASN A 202 6.91 -3.41 18.13
N ALA A 203 6.39 -3.18 16.92
CA ALA A 203 5.38 -4.02 16.29
C ALA A 203 5.91 -5.42 15.94
N LEU A 204 7.16 -5.51 15.51
CA LEU A 204 7.84 -6.78 15.26
C LEU A 204 8.22 -7.52 16.56
N GLY A 205 8.35 -6.80 17.68
CA GLY A 205 8.60 -7.39 19.00
C GLY A 205 9.85 -8.27 19.02
N SER A 206 9.76 -9.49 19.54
CA SER A 206 10.90 -10.42 19.55
C SER A 206 11.17 -11.09 18.19
N ALA A 207 10.37 -10.80 17.15
CA ALA A 207 10.48 -11.43 15.84
C ALA A 207 11.56 -10.80 14.95
N TYR A 208 12.10 -9.64 15.28
CA TYR A 208 13.21 -9.03 14.53
C TYR A 208 14.56 -9.27 15.21
N ILE A 209 15.64 -9.27 14.42
CA ILE A 209 17.00 -9.29 14.95
C ILE A 209 17.36 -7.85 15.35
N ALA A 210 17.63 -7.64 16.65
CA ALA A 210 17.97 -6.32 17.19
C ALA A 210 19.10 -5.65 16.39
N GLY A 211 18.88 -4.40 15.98
CA GLY A 211 19.82 -3.64 15.15
C GLY A 211 19.75 -3.94 13.65
N GLY A 212 18.90 -4.87 13.21
CA GLY A 212 18.77 -5.26 11.80
C GLY A 212 17.76 -4.44 10.99
N LEU A 213 16.94 -3.59 11.62
CA LEU A 213 15.95 -2.79 10.90
C LEU A 213 16.54 -1.46 10.42
N GLN A 214 16.33 -1.18 9.15
CA GLN A 214 16.75 0.05 8.49
C GLN A 214 15.53 0.71 7.86
N ILE A 215 15.37 2.01 8.12
CA ILE A 215 14.43 2.85 7.37
C ILE A 215 15.17 3.59 6.27
N ARG A 216 14.61 3.56 5.07
CA ARG A 216 15.09 4.30 3.92
C ARG A 216 14.02 5.30 3.51
N TYR A 217 14.35 6.58 3.56
CA TYR A 217 13.57 7.60 2.90
C TYR A 217 13.54 7.33 1.39
N ILE A 218 12.34 7.23 0.82
CA ILE A 218 12.18 7.02 -0.63
C ILE A 218 11.94 8.38 -1.30
N ARG A 219 10.96 9.13 -0.80
CA ARG A 219 10.59 10.46 -1.27
C ARG A 219 9.57 11.10 -0.34
N ASP A 220 9.33 12.39 -0.54
CA ASP A 220 8.23 13.13 0.06
C ASP A 220 7.40 13.80 -1.03
N MET A 221 6.19 14.18 -0.65
CA MET A 221 5.37 15.06 -1.46
C MET A 221 4.60 16.01 -0.57
N ALA A 222 4.62 17.28 -0.99
CA ALA A 222 3.90 18.33 -0.31
C ALA A 222 2.39 18.10 -0.43
N LEU A 223 1.71 18.25 0.70
CA LEU A 223 0.26 18.34 0.80
C LEU A 223 -0.09 19.77 1.24
N SER A 224 -1.38 20.09 1.24
CA SER A 224 -1.86 21.37 1.74
C SER A 224 -1.60 21.56 3.24
N GLY A 225 -1.52 22.82 3.67
CA GLY A 225 -1.36 23.16 5.09
C GLY A 225 0.00 22.80 5.69
N GLY A 226 1.06 22.71 4.87
CA GLY A 226 2.41 22.34 5.34
C GLY A 226 2.57 20.88 5.73
N ARG A 227 1.56 20.04 5.45
CA ARG A 227 1.63 18.59 5.61
C ARG A 227 2.39 18.00 4.42
N ARG A 228 3.03 16.85 4.61
CA ARG A 228 3.80 16.17 3.58
C ARG A 228 3.60 14.67 3.73
N ASN A 229 3.27 13.98 2.64
CA ASN A 229 3.22 12.52 2.67
C ASN A 229 4.61 11.96 2.39
N VAL A 230 5.16 11.19 3.33
CA VAL A 230 6.51 10.63 3.23
C VAL A 230 6.42 9.15 2.95
N PHE A 231 7.05 8.72 1.87
CA PHE A 231 7.23 7.32 1.54
C PHE A 231 8.57 6.84 2.06
N TYR A 232 8.53 5.69 2.72
CA TYR A 232 9.70 5.08 3.30
C TYR A 232 9.69 3.58 3.06
N GLY A 233 10.87 2.98 3.03
CA GLY A 233 11.07 1.53 3.01
C GLY A 233 11.62 1.08 4.36
N ILE A 234 11.16 -0.06 4.85
CA ILE A 234 11.69 -0.75 6.01
C ILE A 234 12.29 -2.05 5.52
N SER A 235 13.57 -2.25 5.79
CA SER A 235 14.25 -3.50 5.49
C SER A 235 14.94 -4.05 6.73
N GLY A 236 15.08 -5.37 6.82
CA GLY A 236 15.84 -5.98 7.90
C GLY A 236 15.74 -7.50 7.92
N GLN A 237 16.22 -8.11 9.00
CA GLN A 237 16.18 -9.56 9.18
C GLN A 237 15.20 -9.95 10.29
N THR A 238 14.37 -10.94 10.01
CA THR A 238 13.41 -11.50 10.97
C THR A 238 13.78 -12.93 11.34
N ARG A 239 13.42 -13.32 12.56
CA ARG A 239 13.61 -14.67 13.08
C ARG A 239 12.45 -15.55 12.60
N ARG A 240 12.59 -16.15 11.41
CA ARG A 240 11.79 -17.28 10.86
C ARG A 240 10.28 -17.25 11.11
N ARG A 241 9.68 -16.07 11.25
CA ARG A 241 8.25 -15.92 11.50
C ARG A 241 7.70 -15.13 10.34
N THR A 242 6.83 -15.76 9.57
CA THR A 242 5.98 -15.06 8.62
C THR A 242 5.14 -14.07 9.41
N VAL A 243 5.47 -12.79 9.31
CA VAL A 243 4.68 -11.73 9.95
C VAL A 243 3.76 -11.14 8.90
N PRO A 244 2.43 -11.09 9.14
CA PRO A 244 1.51 -10.47 8.20
C PRO A 244 1.82 -8.97 8.09
N VAL A 245 2.37 -8.55 6.95
CA VAL A 245 2.82 -7.17 6.72
C VAL A 245 1.70 -6.15 6.98
N LEU A 246 0.47 -6.46 6.56
CA LEU A 246 -0.69 -5.60 6.79
C LEU A 246 -0.99 -5.38 8.27
N GLN A 247 -0.89 -6.44 9.08
CA GLN A 247 -1.11 -6.33 10.52
C GLN A 247 -0.03 -5.46 11.18
N LEU A 248 1.22 -5.57 10.73
CA LEU A 248 2.31 -4.71 11.19
C LEU A 248 2.07 -3.24 10.82
N GLN A 249 1.72 -2.96 9.55
CA GLN A 249 1.41 -1.61 9.09
C GLN A 249 0.27 -0.99 9.92
N ASP A 250 -0.79 -1.75 10.18
CA ASP A 250 -1.91 -1.28 11.01
C ASP A 250 -1.51 -0.98 12.45
N VAL A 251 -0.61 -1.77 13.05
CA VAL A 251 -0.08 -1.50 14.39
C VAL A 251 0.79 -0.24 14.38
N VAL A 252 1.66 -0.08 13.38
CA VAL A 252 2.52 1.10 13.24
C VAL A 252 1.70 2.35 13.03
N HIS A 253 0.73 2.35 12.12
CA HIS A 253 -0.13 3.49 11.86
C HIS A 253 -0.97 3.86 13.08
N ARG A 254 -1.55 2.88 13.80
CA ARG A 254 -2.26 3.18 15.05
C ARG A 254 -1.35 3.76 16.12
N GLY A 255 -0.12 3.26 16.25
CA GLY A 255 0.87 3.83 17.14
C GLY A 255 1.22 5.26 16.77
N PHE A 256 1.52 5.51 15.50
CA PHE A 256 1.98 6.83 15.05
C PHE A 256 0.89 7.91 15.11
N PHE A 257 -0.32 7.59 14.65
CA PHE A 257 -1.44 8.55 14.63
C PHE A 257 -2.18 8.63 15.97
N GLY A 258 -2.19 7.55 16.76
CA GLY A 258 -2.81 7.53 18.09
C GLY A 258 -1.99 8.27 19.16
N LEU A 259 -0.68 8.44 18.96
CA LEU A 259 0.23 9.08 19.92
C LEU A 259 0.37 10.60 19.74
N ARG A 260 -0.36 11.24 18.82
CA ARG A 260 -0.41 12.70 18.76
C ARG A 260 -1.57 13.22 19.62
N PRO A 261 -1.34 13.62 20.89
CA PRO A 261 -2.32 14.47 21.55
C PRO A 261 -2.49 15.72 20.70
N ARG A 262 -3.74 16.11 20.46
CA ARG A 262 -4.12 17.35 19.80
C ARG A 262 -3.64 18.51 20.67
N VAL A 263 -2.36 18.89 20.54
CA VAL A 263 -1.83 20.11 21.15
C VAL A 263 -2.39 21.26 20.32
N THR A 264 -3.59 21.69 20.69
CA THR A 264 -4.06 23.03 20.35
C THR A 264 -3.11 23.97 21.08
N ALA A 265 -2.09 24.48 20.39
CA ALA A 265 -1.29 25.57 20.90
C ALA A 265 -2.22 26.78 21.05
N THR A 266 -2.76 26.99 22.25
CA THR A 266 -3.35 28.26 22.63
C THR A 266 -2.19 29.23 22.71
N LEU A 267 -2.00 30.03 21.67
CA LEU A 267 -1.09 31.17 21.71
C LEU A 267 -1.67 32.14 22.74
N GLN A 268 -1.25 32.02 24.00
CA GLN A 268 -1.60 32.94 25.05
C GLN A 268 -0.80 34.22 24.80
N THR A 269 -1.35 35.12 23.99
CA THR A 269 -0.86 36.49 23.88
C THR A 269 -1.08 37.17 25.22
N GLY A 270 0.00 37.29 26.00
CA GLY A 270 0.02 38.15 27.18
C GLY A 270 -0.35 39.59 26.79
N PRO A 271 -1.01 40.35 27.68
CA PRO A 271 -1.48 41.69 27.36
C PRO A 271 -0.31 42.60 27.02
N SER A 272 -0.31 43.12 25.79
CA SER A 272 0.55 44.21 25.38
C SER A 272 0.23 45.44 26.24
N LYS A 273 1.24 45.95 26.93
CA LYS A 273 1.19 47.26 27.60
C LYS A 273 0.89 48.32 26.53
N PRO A 274 -0.09 49.23 26.75
CA PRO A 274 -0.25 50.38 25.88
C PRO A 274 0.88 51.38 26.17
N CYS A 275 1.76 51.60 25.19
CA CYS A 275 2.62 52.78 25.17
C CYS A 275 1.74 54.01 24.93
N PHE A 276 1.36 54.68 26.02
CA PHE A 276 1.00 56.09 25.98
C PHE A 276 2.27 56.91 25.74
N LEU A 277 2.36 57.53 24.56
CA LEU A 277 3.23 58.68 24.33
C LEU A 277 2.38 59.76 23.66
N LEU A 278 1.67 60.50 24.52
CA LEU A 278 1.03 61.76 24.18
C LEU A 278 1.74 62.86 24.97
N GLY A 279 2.29 63.84 24.25
CA GLY A 279 2.41 65.22 24.71
C GLY A 279 3.68 65.61 25.46
N CYS A 280 4.54 66.38 24.78
CA CYS A 280 4.93 67.66 25.34
C CYS A 280 4.95 68.72 24.23
N LEU A 281 4.16 69.77 24.48
CA LEU A 281 3.82 70.92 23.66
C LEU A 281 4.71 72.11 24.07
N ILE A 282 4.89 73.07 23.15
CA ILE A 282 5.13 74.52 23.35
C ILE A 282 6.56 75.00 23.60
N GLY A 283 6.99 75.97 22.76
CA GLY A 283 7.84 77.07 23.25
C GLY A 283 8.65 77.87 22.21
N LYS A 284 8.00 78.83 21.53
CA LYS A 284 8.52 79.97 20.74
C LYS A 284 9.15 79.73 19.37
#